data_AF-A0A935LXN6-F1
#
_entry.id   AF-A0A935LXN6-F1
#
_cell.length_a   1.000
_cell.length_b   1.000
_cell.length_c   1.000
_cell.angle_alpha   90.00
_cell.angle_beta   90.00
_cell.angle_gamma   90.00
#
_symmetry.space_group_name_H-M   'P 1'
#
loop_
_entity.id
_entity.type
_entity.pdbx_description
1 polymer ?
#
loop_
_entity_poly.entity_id
_entity_poly.type
_entity_poly.pdbx_seq_one_letter_code
_entity_poly.pdbx_strand_id
1 'polypeptide(L)' 'MFEESVRLYSLAEIELLFAPCRLKLTQVFGNHQLEPYDALKSERMICIFKKDIINL' A
#
# COMPACT_ATOMS: atom_id res chain seq x y z
N MET A 1 -0.08 24.51 -18.58
CA MET A 1 0.39 24.32 -17.19
C MET A 1 0.07 22.89 -16.79
N PHE A 2 1.00 22.18 -16.16
CA PHE A 2 0.74 20.88 -15.53
C PHE A 2 0.47 21.14 -14.05
N GLU A 3 -0.66 20.68 -13.53
CA GLU A 3 -0.98 20.72 -12.10
C GLU A 3 -0.85 19.31 -11.53
N GLU A 4 0.02 19.16 -10.54
CA GLU A 4 0.15 17.93 -9.78
C GLU A 4 -0.94 17.89 -8.70
N SER A 5 -1.66 16.78 -8.63
CA SER A 5 -2.64 16.52 -7.58
C SER A 5 -2.20 15.32 -6.76
N VAL A 6 -2.04 15.52 -5.46
CA VAL A 6 -1.67 14.47 -4.51
C VAL A 6 -2.89 14.13 -3.67
N ARG A 7 -3.22 12.83 -3.60
CA ARG A 7 -4.24 12.29 -2.71
C ARG A 7 -3.62 11.26 -1.77
N LEU A 8 -3.89 11.41 -0.48
CA LEU A 8 -3.54 10.42 0.51
C LEU A 8 -4.63 9.35 0.60
N TYR A 9 -4.21 8.11 0.77
CA TYR A 9 -5.09 6.95 0.96
C TYR A 9 -4.79 6.30 2.30
N SER A 10 -5.84 5.89 2.99
CA SER A 10 -5.74 4.99 4.14
C SER A 10 -5.33 3.59 3.70
N LEU A 11 -4.87 2.79 4.67
CA LEU A 11 -4.52 1.38 4.42
C LEU A 11 -5.72 0.58 3.86
N ALA A 12 -6.92 0.81 4.39
CA ALA A 12 -8.13 0.16 3.92
C ALA A 12 -8.47 0.54 2.46
N GLU A 13 -8.29 1.81 2.09
CA GLU A 13 -8.49 2.24 0.71
C GLU A 13 -7.45 1.63 -0.24
N ILE A 14 -6.20 1.48 0.19
CA ILE A 14 -5.15 0.82 -0.59
C ILE A 14 -5.52 -0.64 -0.87
N GLU A 15 -6.01 -1.39 0.12
CA GLU A 15 -6.44 -2.78 -0.09
C GLU A 15 -7.56 -2.88 -1.15
N LEU A 16 -8.55 -1.99 -1.07
CA LEU A 16 -9.63 -1.92 -2.05
C LEU A 16 -9.14 -1.52 -3.44
N LEU A 17 -8.16 -0.60 -3.51
CA LEU A 17 -7.60 -0.11 -4.77
C LEU A 17 -6.88 -1.22 -5.56
N PHE A 18 -6.19 -2.12 -4.87
CA PHE A 18 -5.38 -3.18 -5.50
C PHE A 18 -6.09 -4.54 -5.61
N ALA A 19 -7.23 -4.73 -4.96
CA ALA A 19 -8.02 -5.95 -5.06
C ALA A 19 -8.37 -6.35 -6.52
N PRO A 20 -8.78 -5.44 -7.43
CA PRO A 20 -9.06 -5.79 -8.83
C PRO A 20 -7.82 -6.28 -9.59
N CYS A 21 -6.62 -5.89 -9.16
CA CYS A 21 -5.35 -6.30 -9.77
C CYS A 21 -4.91 -7.70 -9.34
N ARG A 22 -5.70 -8.40 -8.51
CA ARG A 22 -5.34 -9.70 -7.92
C ARG A 22 -4.01 -9.63 -7.16
N LEU A 23 -3.80 -8.52 -6.48
CA LEU A 23 -2.66 -8.30 -5.60
C LEU A 23 -3.15 -8.42 -4.17
N LYS A 24 -2.57 -9.36 -3.42
CA LYS A 24 -2.83 -9.53 -2.00
C LYS A 24 -1.79 -8.77 -1.21
N LEU A 25 -2.22 -7.88 -0.31
CA LEU A 25 -1.33 -7.21 0.61
C LEU A 25 -0.76 -8.22 1.60
N THR A 26 0.56 -8.20 1.82
CA THR A 26 1.26 -9.17 2.68
C THR A 26 1.98 -8.54 3.85
N GLN A 27 2.55 -7.35 3.66
CA GLN A 27 3.29 -6.61 4.69
C GLN A 27 3.12 -5.11 4.47
N VAL A 28 3.21 -4.35 5.56
CA VAL A 28 3.15 -2.89 5.55
C VAL A 28 4.20 -2.33 6.49
N PHE A 29 5.03 -1.43 5.99
CA PHE A 29 6.10 -0.79 6.76
C PHE A 29 5.93 0.73 6.81
N GLY A 30 6.36 1.32 7.92
CA GLY A 30 6.28 2.77 8.16
C GLY A 30 7.43 3.58 7.56
N ASN A 31 8.52 2.90 7.20
CA ASN A 31 9.74 3.50 6.69
C ASN A 31 10.65 2.44 6.04
N HIS A 32 11.76 2.88 5.46
CA HIS A 32 12.73 2.00 4.80
C HIS A 32 13.53 1.14 5.80
N GLN A 33 13.47 1.43 7.10
CA GLN A 33 14.06 0.62 8.16
C GLN A 33 13.23 -0.64 8.47
N LEU A 34 12.15 -0.88 7.72
CA LEU A 34 11.27 -2.06 7.85
C LEU A 34 10.54 -2.13 9.20
N GLU A 35 10.34 -0.99 9.84
CA GLU A 35 9.51 -0.92 11.04
C GLU A 35 8.03 -1.07 10.67
N PRO A 36 7.19 -1.68 11.55
CA PRO A 36 5.76 -1.77 11.31
C PRO A 36 5.14 -0.40 11.05
N TYR A 37 4.19 -0.33 10.10
CA TYR A 37 3.44 0.90 9.85
C TYR A 37 2.59 1.30 11.07
N ASP A 38 2.72 2.55 11.48
CA ASP A 38 1.93 3.23 12.51
C ASP A 38 1.39 4.53 11.90
N ALA A 39 0.07 4.64 11.76
CA ALA A 39 -0.58 5.78 11.12
C ALA A 39 -0.33 7.14 11.81
N LEU A 40 0.09 7.14 13.08
CA LEU A 40 0.38 8.35 13.84
C LEU A 40 1.85 8.75 13.80
N LYS A 41 2.75 7.80 13.51
CA LYS A 41 4.20 7.99 13.61
C LYS A 41 4.95 7.84 12.28
N SER A 42 4.37 7.10 11.34
CA SER A 42 5.02 6.78 10.08
C SER A 42 4.79 7.91 9.08
N GLU A 43 5.87 8.50 8.60
CA GLU A 43 5.82 9.49 7.51
C GLU A 43 5.45 8.86 6.16
N ARG A 44 5.66 7.55 6.03
CA ARG A 44 5.47 6.80 4.78
C ARG A 44 4.71 5.51 5.05
N MET A 45 4.07 5.00 4.01
CA MET A 45 3.45 3.69 4.01
C MET A 45 4.01 2.90 2.84
N ILE A 46 4.76 1.84 3.14
CA ILE A 46 5.35 0.95 2.14
C ILE A 46 4.56 -0.35 2.17
N CYS A 47 3.84 -0.65 1.09
CA CYS A 47 3.00 -1.83 0.98
C CYS A 47 3.67 -2.90 0.10
N ILE A 48 3.79 -4.12 0.63
CA ILE A 48 4.31 -5.27 -0.13
C ILE A 48 3.14 -6.15 -0.55
N PHE A 49 2.97 -6.29 -1.86
CA PHE A 49 1.93 -7.12 -2.45
C PHE A 49 2.52 -8.38 -3.08
N LYS A 50 1.77 -9.48 -3.00
CA LYS A 50 2.02 -10.70 -3.76
C LYS A 50 0.88 -10.88 -4.75
N LYS A 51 1.22 -11.21 -6.00
CA LYS A 51 0.23 -11.62 -6.99
C LYS A 51 -0.43 -12.91 -6.53
N ASP A 52 -1.76 -12.93 -6.50
CA ASP A 52 -2.52 -14.12 -6.22
C ASP A 52 -2.48 -15.02 -7.47
N ILE A 53 -1.60 -16.02 -7.44
CA ILE A 53 -1.42 -16.97 -8.54
C ILE A 53 -2.38 -18.12 -8.30
N ILE A 54 -3.50 -18.11 -8.99
CA ILE A 54 -4.33 -19.32 -9.16
C ILE A 54 -3.65 -20.14 -10.26
N ASN A 55 -3.17 -21.34 -9.92
CA ASN A 55 -2.82 -22.35 -10.92
C ASN A 55 -4.14 -22.79 -11.58
N LEU A 56 -4.43 -22.24 -12.75
CA LEU A 56 -5.51 -22.72 -13.64
C LEU A 56 -5.06 -23.99 -14.35
#